data_AF-A0A9N9J9G4-F1
#
_entry.id   AF-A0A9N9J9G4-F1
#
_cell.length_a   1.000
_cell.length_b   1.000
_cell.length_c   1.000
_cell.angle_alpha   90.00
_cell.angle_beta   90.00
_cell.angle_gamma   90.00
#
_symmetry.space_group_name_H-M   'P 1'
#
loop_
_entity.id
_entity.type
_entity.pdbx_description
1 polymer ?
#
loop_
_entity_poly.entity_id
_entity_poly.type
_entity_poly.pdbx_seq_one_letter_code
_entity_poly.pdbx_strand_id
1 'polypeptide(L)'
;MGECRDLFFRYGVRIQYAKSKRSVAITERDHQEFEKYTFFYQDAMDLHLPLTDRSREWVVGLYINDDKYNDSPMKLIHISPNEAIKKLLEGEKIFADLAVKHKRPIGYNEPLLSSDVK
;
A
#
# COMPACT_ATOMS: atom_id res chain seq x y z
N MET A 1 -12.20 19.12 7.31
CA MET A 1 -10.97 18.92 8.10
C MET A 1 -11.19 19.04 9.61
N GLY A 2 -12.09 19.91 10.11
CA GLY A 2 -12.34 20.07 11.56
C GLY A 2 -12.86 18.80 12.24
N GLU A 3 -13.89 18.16 11.69
CA GLU A 3 -14.53 16.98 12.29
C GLU A 3 -13.58 15.78 12.46
N CYS A 4 -12.75 15.47 11.46
CA CYS A 4 -11.76 14.40 11.55
C CYS A 4 -10.66 14.71 12.59
N ARG A 5 -10.22 15.98 12.64
CA ARG A 5 -9.17 16.40 13.57
C ARG A 5 -9.66 16.28 15.01
N ASP A 6 -10.89 16.70 15.26
CA ASP A 6 -11.54 16.60 16.57
C ASP A 6 -11.73 15.14 16.97
N LEU A 7 -12.11 14.26 16.03
CA LEU A 7 -12.22 12.83 16.27
C LEU A 7 -10.86 12.23 16.68
N PHE A 8 -9.79 12.51 15.95
CA PHE A 8 -8.46 12.01 16.28
C PHE A 8 -7.98 12.47 17.65
N PHE A 9 -8.24 13.72 18.03
CA PHE A 9 -7.93 14.21 19.37
C PHE A 9 -8.74 13.51 20.46
N ARG A 10 -10.03 13.23 20.25
CA ARG A 10 -10.86 12.49 21.22
C ARG A 10 -10.32 11.10 21.53
N TYR A 11 -9.76 10.42 20.53
CA TYR A 11 -9.16 9.09 20.69
C TYR A 11 -7.66 9.13 20.99
N GLY A 12 -7.09 10.30 21.30
CA GLY A 12 -5.66 10.44 21.63
C GLY A 12 -4.72 10.11 20.47
N VAL A 13 -5.20 10.11 19.23
CA VAL A 13 -4.42 9.81 18.04
C VAL A 13 -3.54 11.01 17.69
N ARG A 14 -2.23 10.79 17.66
CA ARG A 14 -1.26 11.81 17.26
C ARG A 14 -1.28 12.01 15.74
N ILE A 15 -1.62 13.21 15.29
CA ILE A 15 -1.57 13.58 13.89
C ILE A 15 -0.15 13.98 13.50
N GLN A 16 0.36 13.41 12.40
CA GLN A 16 1.61 13.82 11.77
C GLN A 16 1.34 14.21 10.32
N TYR A 17 1.80 15.39 9.92
CA TYR A 17 1.68 15.86 8.55
C TYR A 17 2.92 15.45 7.74
N ALA A 18 2.68 14.93 6.54
CA ALA A 18 3.75 14.63 5.59
C ALA A 18 4.52 15.90 5.24
N LYS A 19 5.85 15.85 5.31
CA LYS A 19 6.74 16.97 4.96
C LYS A 19 7.13 16.97 3.49
N SER A 20 7.03 15.80 2.84
CA SER A 20 7.35 15.57 1.44
C SER A 20 6.68 14.30 0.94
N LYS A 21 6.56 14.12 -0.38
CA LYS A 21 6.05 12.86 -0.97
C LYS A 21 6.86 11.64 -0.50
N ARG A 22 8.18 11.80 -0.42
CA ARG A 22 9.07 10.74 0.09
C ARG A 22 8.73 10.29 1.52
N SER A 23 8.18 11.17 2.37
CA SER A 23 7.77 10.78 3.72
C SER A 23 6.53 9.86 3.75
N VAL A 24 5.78 9.78 2.65
CA VAL A 24 4.61 8.89 2.47
C VAL A 24 4.87 7.81 1.42
N ALA A 25 6.13 7.61 1.03
CA ALA A 25 6.56 6.64 0.03
C ALA A 25 6.06 5.21 0.27
N ILE A 26 6.01 4.79 1.54
CA ILE A 26 5.54 3.45 1.91
C ILE A 26 4.05 3.32 1.58
N THR A 27 3.24 4.32 1.93
CA THR A 27 1.80 4.35 1.62
C THR A 27 1.55 4.41 0.12
N GLU A 28 2.30 5.23 -0.63
CA GLU A 28 2.19 5.27 -2.09
C GLU A 28 2.55 3.92 -2.72
N ARG A 29 3.60 3.26 -2.21
CA ARG A 29 4.04 1.97 -2.71
C ARG A 29 3.03 0.86 -2.41
N ASP A 30 2.49 0.85 -1.20
CA ASP A 30 1.46 -0.09 -0.77
C ASP A 30 0.20 0.06 -1.65
N HIS A 31 -0.26 1.29 -1.85
CA HIS A 31 -1.38 1.58 -2.75
C HIS A 31 -1.13 1.06 -4.17
N GLN A 32 0.06 1.28 -4.74
CA GLN A 32 0.40 0.76 -6.07
C GLN A 32 0.42 -0.77 -6.16
N GLU A 33 0.91 -1.46 -5.12
CA GLU A 33 0.91 -2.93 -5.12
C GLU A 33 -0.51 -3.49 -4.94
N PHE A 34 -1.32 -2.86 -4.10
CA PHE A 34 -2.74 -3.18 -3.96
C PHE A 34 -3.51 -2.93 -5.27
N GLU A 35 -3.22 -1.82 -5.96
CA GLU A 35 -3.85 -1.49 -7.25
C GLU A 35 -3.56 -2.58 -8.30
N LYS A 36 -2.31 -3.03 -8.42
CA LYS A 36 -1.95 -4.12 -9.35
C LYS A 36 -2.71 -5.41 -9.04
N TYR A 37 -2.97 -5.66 -7.75
CA TYR A 37 -3.66 -6.85 -7.31
C TYR A 37 -5.16 -6.80 -7.61
N THR A 38 -5.77 -5.63 -7.46
CA THR A 38 -7.22 -5.43 -7.50
C THR A 38 -7.73 -4.98 -8.87
N PHE A 39 -7.05 -4.02 -9.50
CA PHE A 39 -7.52 -3.40 -10.74
C PHE A 39 -7.22 -4.23 -12.00
N PHE A 40 -6.36 -5.24 -11.94
CA PHE A 40 -6.17 -6.14 -13.08
C PHE A 40 -7.50 -6.80 -13.53
N TYR A 41 -8.32 -7.24 -12.57
CA TYR A 41 -9.64 -7.80 -12.86
C TYR A 41 -10.62 -6.73 -13.35
N GLN A 42 -10.53 -5.52 -12.80
CA GLN A 42 -11.36 -4.40 -13.22
C GLN A 42 -11.08 -4.00 -14.66
N ASP A 43 -9.80 -3.81 -15.01
CA ASP A 43 -9.36 -3.46 -16.36
C ASP A 43 -9.81 -4.53 -17.36
N ALA A 44 -9.76 -5.81 -16.97
CA ALA A 44 -10.25 -6.92 -17.79
C ALA A 44 -11.78 -6.87 -18.00
N MET A 45 -12.56 -6.56 -16.96
CA MET A 45 -14.02 -6.43 -17.08
C MET A 45 -14.44 -5.20 -17.86
N ASP A 46 -13.73 -4.08 -17.69
CA ASP A 46 -14.00 -2.83 -18.40
C ASP A 46 -13.73 -2.95 -19.91
N LEU A 47 -12.80 -3.82 -20.34
CA LEU A 47 -12.61 -4.15 -21.75
C LEU A 47 -13.83 -4.79 -22.42
N HIS A 48 -14.73 -5.40 -21.63
CA HIS A 48 -15.96 -6.01 -22.12
C HIS A 48 -17.17 -5.07 -22.09
N LEU A 49 -17.02 -3.88 -21.52
CA LEU A 49 -18.08 -2.90 -21.39
C LEU A 49 -18.00 -1.82 -22.48
N PRO A 50 -19.13 -1.20 -22.86
CA PRO A 50 -19.11 0.03 -23.66
C PRO A 50 -18.25 1.10 -22.96
N LEU A 51 -17.58 1.96 -23.74
CA LEU A 51 -16.71 3.03 -23.22
C LEU A 51 -17.41 4.03 -22.27
N THR A 52 -18.74 4.02 -22.24
CA THR A 52 -19.56 4.84 -21.34
C THR A 52 -19.75 4.23 -19.96
N ASP A 53 -19.49 2.93 -19.83
CA ASP A 53 -19.79 2.15 -18.65
C ASP A 53 -18.48 1.72 -17.97
N ARG A 54 -18.55 1.54 -16.65
CA ARG A 54 -17.44 0.99 -15.85
C ARG A 54 -18.00 -0.02 -14.88
N SER A 55 -17.34 -1.17 -14.78
CA SER A 55 -17.71 -2.19 -13.81
C SER A 55 -17.53 -1.65 -12.40
N ARG A 56 -18.46 -1.99 -11.51
CA ARG A 56 -18.35 -1.73 -10.06
C ARG A 56 -18.19 -3.02 -9.28
N GLU A 57 -17.99 -4.15 -9.96
CA GLU A 57 -17.84 -5.45 -9.31
C GLU A 57 -16.63 -5.48 -8.38
N TRP A 58 -15.57 -4.75 -8.72
CA TRP A 58 -14.41 -4.59 -7.85
C TRP A 58 -14.74 -3.96 -6.50
N VAL A 59 -15.77 -3.11 -6.40
CA VAL A 59 -16.22 -2.50 -5.13
C VAL A 59 -16.79 -3.57 -4.20
N VAL A 60 -17.54 -4.53 -4.76
CA VAL A 60 -18.08 -5.67 -4.01
C VAL A 60 -16.96 -6.63 -3.65
N GLY A 61 -16.03 -6.90 -4.57
CA GLY A 61 -14.88 -7.77 -4.34
C GLY A 61 -13.74 -7.15 -3.52
N LEU A 62 -13.84 -5.87 -3.15
CA LEU A 62 -12.73 -5.12 -2.57
C LEU A 62 -12.25 -5.74 -1.26
N TYR A 63 -13.19 -6.12 -0.39
CA TYR A 63 -12.84 -6.73 0.90
C TYR A 63 -12.16 -8.10 0.72
N ILE A 64 -12.61 -8.90 -0.25
CA ILE A 64 -12.00 -10.20 -0.57
C ILE A 64 -10.55 -9.99 -1.05
N ASN A 65 -10.35 -8.98 -1.89
CA ASN A 65 -9.03 -8.67 -2.40
C ASN A 65 -8.11 -8.10 -1.31
N ASP A 66 -8.64 -7.30 -0.39
CA ASP A 66 -7.92 -6.78 0.78
C ASP A 66 -7.50 -7.90 1.72
N ASP A 67 -8.42 -8.80 2.09
CA ASP A 67 -8.11 -9.98 2.89
C ASP A 67 -7.00 -10.81 2.23
N LYS A 68 -7.16 -11.09 0.94
CA LYS A 68 -6.18 -11.88 0.18
C LYS A 68 -4.82 -11.19 0.09
N TYR A 69 -4.78 -9.86 -0.07
CA TYR A 69 -3.54 -9.09 -0.06
C TYR A 69 -2.86 -9.14 1.32
N ASN A 70 -3.63 -8.94 2.39
CA ASN A 70 -3.15 -8.96 3.78
C ASN A 70 -2.80 -10.36 4.31
N ASP A 71 -3.27 -11.42 3.65
CA ASP A 71 -2.94 -12.81 3.92
C ASP A 71 -1.86 -13.38 2.98
N SER A 72 -1.43 -12.62 1.96
CA SER A 72 -0.37 -13.05 1.04
C SER A 72 1.02 -12.79 1.62
N PRO A 73 1.97 -13.76 1.54
CA PRO A 73 3.34 -13.55 2.01
C PRO A 73 4.06 -12.40 1.28
N MET A 74 4.73 -11.52 2.04
CA MET A 74 5.55 -10.46 1.49
C MET A 74 6.93 -10.96 1.05
N LYS A 75 7.42 -10.51 -0.10
CA LYS A 75 8.67 -11.02 -0.71
C LYS A 75 9.95 -10.95 0.13
N LEU A 76 10.06 -9.99 1.05
CA LEU A 76 11.27 -9.80 1.86
C LEU A 76 11.16 -10.42 3.25
N ILE A 77 9.94 -10.65 3.74
CA ILE A 77 9.69 -11.11 5.11
C ILE A 77 9.14 -12.54 5.11
N HIS A 78 8.65 -13.01 3.95
CA HIS A 78 8.11 -14.34 3.71
C HIS A 78 6.91 -14.73 4.58
N ILE A 79 6.31 -13.76 5.25
CA ILE A 79 5.07 -13.88 6.03
C ILE A 79 4.07 -12.83 5.56
N SER A 80 2.78 -13.07 5.81
CA SER A 80 1.73 -12.12 5.46
C SER A 80 1.68 -10.93 6.43
N PRO A 81 1.17 -9.76 6.02
CA PRO A 81 0.92 -8.64 6.93
C PRO A 81 0.12 -9.04 8.18
N ASN A 82 -0.93 -9.82 8.05
CA ASN A 82 -1.75 -10.28 9.17
C ASN A 82 -0.95 -11.17 10.15
N GLU A 83 -0.13 -12.07 9.63
CA GLU A 83 0.74 -12.91 10.47
C GLU A 83 1.84 -12.08 11.14
N ALA A 84 2.43 -11.12 10.42
CA ALA A 84 3.43 -10.20 10.95
C ALA A 84 2.89 -9.39 12.14
N ILE A 85 1.67 -8.84 12.04
CA ILE A 85 1.07 -8.09 13.14
C ILE A 85 0.84 -8.98 14.35
N LYS A 86 0.33 -10.21 14.17
CA LYS A 86 0.12 -11.16 15.27
C LYS A 86 1.42 -11.46 16.00
N LYS A 87 2.48 -11.81 15.26
CA LYS A 87 3.82 -12.07 15.81
C LYS A 87 4.38 -10.86 16.55
N LEU A 88 4.22 -9.66 15.99
CA LEU A 88 4.66 -8.42 16.62
C LEU A 88 3.93 -8.16 17.96
N LEU A 89 2.62 -8.41 18.01
CA LEU A 89 1.81 -8.26 19.22
C LEU A 89 2.17 -9.29 20.29
N GLU A 90 2.60 -10.49 19.89
CA GLU A 90 3.11 -11.54 20.76
C GLU A 90 4.56 -11.28 21.23
N GLY A 91 5.18 -10.21 20.74
CA GLY A 91 6.55 -9.82 21.08
C GLY A 91 7.62 -10.60 20.31
N GLU A 92 7.23 -11.33 19.27
CA GLU A 92 8.17 -12.04 18.41
C GLU A 92 8.95 -11.09 17.50
N LYS A 93 10.17 -11.48 17.17
CA LYS A 93 11.01 -10.75 16.22
C LYS A 93 10.76 -11.24 14.82
N ILE A 94 10.55 -10.28 13.93
CA ILE A 94 10.40 -10.52 12.50
C ILE A 94 11.75 -10.24 11.82
N PHE A 95 12.25 -11.22 11.08
CA PHE A 95 13.45 -11.09 10.28
C PHE A 95 13.05 -10.89 8.82
N ALA A 96 13.74 -9.98 8.14
CA ALA A 96 13.56 -9.72 6.73
C ALA A 96 14.89 -9.90 6.01
N ASP A 97 14.82 -10.35 4.77
CA ASP A 97 15.95 -10.35 3.87
C ASP A 97 16.49 -8.93 3.67
N LEU A 98 17.78 -8.85 3.36
CA LEU A 98 18.41 -7.58 3.03
C LEU A 98 17.70 -6.92 1.86
N ALA A 99 17.14 -5.74 2.11
CA ALA A 99 16.56 -4.94 1.06
C ALA A 99 17.63 -4.58 0.03
N VAL A 100 17.39 -4.91 -1.24
CA VAL A 100 18.23 -4.46 -2.35
C VAL A 100 18.17 -2.93 -2.46
N LYS A 101 19.30 -2.29 -2.81
CA LYS A 101 19.33 -0.84 -3.08
C LYS A 101 18.36 -0.53 -4.22
N HIS A 102 17.23 0.09 -3.87
CA HIS A 102 16.18 0.42 -4.82
C HIS A 102 16.55 1.69 -5.61
N LYS A 103 17.11 1.53 -6.81
CA LYS A 103 17.37 2.64 -7.76
C LYS A 103 16.14 2.86 -8.67
N ARG A 104 15.01 3.32 -8.11
CA ARG A 104 13.80 3.67 -8.88
C ARG A 104 13.15 4.94 -8.33
N PRO A 105 12.37 5.68 -9.14
CA PRO A 105 11.52 6.75 -8.65
C PRO A 105 10.66 6.26 -7.50
N ILE A 106 10.59 7.04 -6.42
CA ILE A 106 9.76 6.72 -5.26
C ILE A 106 8.28 7.08 -5.53
N GLY A 107 8.01 7.93 -6.54
CA GLY A 107 6.67 8.28 -6.99
C GLY A 107 6.59 8.55 -8.49
N TYR A 108 5.37 8.73 -9.00
CA TYR A 108 5.03 8.82 -10.43
C TYR A 108 5.78 9.92 -11.21
N ASN A 109 6.26 10.96 -10.53
CA ASN A 109 6.86 12.17 -11.14
C ASN A 109 8.28 12.49 -10.63
N GLU A 110 8.99 11.58 -9.96
CA GLU A 110 10.35 11.89 -9.49
C GLU A 110 11.44 11.34 -10.44
N PRO A 111 12.45 12.14 -10.82
CA PRO A 111 13.57 11.63 -11.61
C PRO A 111 14.32 10.54 -10.84
N LEU A 112 14.83 9.55 -11.58
CA LEU A 112 15.72 8.53 -11.04
C LEU A 112 16.90 9.20 -10.33
N LEU A 113 17.19 8.76 -9.10
CA LEU A 113 18.42 9.14 -8.42
C LEU A 113 19.61 8.68 -9.28
N SER A 114 20.39 9.63 -9.80
CA SER A 114 21.71 9.32 -10.37
C SER A 114 22.50 8.58 -9.30
N SER A 115 23.17 7.50 -9.70
CA SER A 115 23.98 6.70 -8.78
C SER A 115 25.27 7.35 -8.34
N ASP A 116 25.49 8.62 -8.70
CA ASP A 116 26.72 9.33 -8.42
C ASP A 116 26.53 10.23 -7.21
N VAL A 117 26.74 9.66 -6.03
CA VAL A 117 27.25 10.40 -4.89
C VAL A 117 28.63 9.80 -4.58
N LYS A 118 29.65 10.67 -4.70
CA LYS A 118 31.09 10.41 -4.56
C LYS A 118 31.46 9.51 -3.38
#